data_AF-A0A949FBB0-F1
#
_entry.id   AF-A0A949FBB0-F1
#
_cell.length_a   1.000
_cell.length_b   1.000
_cell.length_c   1.000
_cell.angle_alpha   90.00
_cell.angle_beta   90.00
_cell.angle_gamma   90.00
#
_symmetry.space_group_name_H-M   'P 1'
#
loop_
_entity.id
_entity.type
_entity.pdbx_description
1 polymer ?
#
loop_
_entity_poly.entity_id
_entity_poly.type
_entity_poly.pdbx_seq_one_letter_code
_entity_poly.pdbx_strand_id
1 'polypeptide(L)'
;MTKRGFTLLEVLIVVIIIGILAAIAMPQYMSTLEKARSGEAMTNIGTIRTSLDRYWYEKLALPSNNDFSVLDIADPNDQNQRMWNYYFTDGGTDATTRKYTVTAYRYKNATEDTNTYVIWTQTDNNTGAITKSSNIGG
;
A
#
# COMPACT_ATOMS: atom_id res chain seq x y z
N MET A 1 6.89 -17.92 -57.68
CA MET A 1 6.28 -18.01 -56.34
C MET A 1 5.60 -16.68 -56.04
N THR A 2 4.27 -16.62 -56.06
CA THR A 2 3.52 -15.38 -55.78
C THR A 2 3.45 -15.17 -54.27
N LYS A 3 4.18 -14.17 -53.78
CA LYS A 3 4.01 -13.70 -52.39
C LYS A 3 2.63 -13.05 -52.28
N ARG A 4 1.72 -13.67 -51.52
CA ARG A 4 0.47 -13.01 -51.09
C ARG A 4 0.85 -11.94 -50.07
N GLY A 5 0.68 -10.67 -50.44
CA GLY A 5 0.81 -9.55 -49.51
C GLY A 5 -0.43 -9.44 -48.62
N PHE A 6 -0.24 -9.00 -47.38
CA PHE A 6 -1.33 -8.64 -46.47
C PHE A 6 -2.22 -7.57 -47.09
N THR A 7 -3.53 -7.69 -46.90
CA THR A 7 -4.45 -6.64 -47.34
C THR A 7 -4.47 -5.49 -46.34
N LEU A 8 -4.59 -4.25 -46.83
CA LEU A 8 -4.75 -3.07 -45.95
C LEU A 8 -6.00 -3.20 -45.07
N LEU A 9 -7.02 -3.88 -45.56
CA LEU A 9 -8.28 -4.10 -44.84
C LEU A 9 -8.11 -5.09 -43.69
N GLU A 10 -7.30 -6.14 -43.85
CA GLU A 10 -6.94 -7.04 -42.72
C GLU A 10 -6.26 -6.26 -41.60
N VAL A 11 -5.28 -5.42 -41.94
CA VAL A 11 -4.57 -4.62 -40.93
C VAL A 11 -5.49 -3.59 -40.29
N LEU A 12 -6.41 -2.98 -41.05
CA LEU A 12 -7.38 -2.00 -40.55
C LEU A 12 -8.34 -2.60 -39.51
N ILE A 13 -8.93 -3.76 -39.79
CA ILE A 13 -9.87 -4.40 -38.86
C ILE A 13 -9.13 -4.83 -37.58
N VAL A 14 -7.90 -5.31 -37.70
CA VAL A 14 -7.09 -5.71 -36.54
C VAL A 14 -6.82 -4.53 -35.61
N VAL A 15 -6.41 -3.36 -36.14
CA VAL A 15 -6.17 -2.18 -35.29
C VAL A 15 -7.45 -1.64 -34.66
N ILE A 16 -8.59 -1.74 -35.34
CA ILE A 16 -9.90 -1.36 -34.77
C ILE A 16 -10.27 -2.27 -33.60
N ILE A 17 -10.15 -3.59 -33.76
CA ILE A 17 -10.46 -4.54 -32.69
C ILE A 17 -9.51 -4.34 -31.50
N ILE A 18 -8.20 -4.19 -31.74
CA ILE A 18 -7.22 -3.91 -30.67
C ILE A 18 -7.53 -2.59 -29.97
N GLY A 19 -7.95 -1.55 -30.71
CA GLY A 19 -8.34 -0.26 -30.15
C GLY A 19 -9.53 -0.37 -29.19
N ILE A 20 -10.56 -1.13 -29.55
CA ILE A 20 -11.74 -1.37 -28.69
C ILE A 20 -11.34 -2.15 -27.43
N LEU A 21 -10.55 -3.21 -27.59
CA LEU A 21 -10.09 -4.02 -26.45
C LEU A 21 -9.21 -3.20 -25.50
N ALA A 22 -8.29 -2.37 -26.03
CA ALA A 22 -7.42 -1.52 -25.23
C ALA A 22 -8.20 -0.48 -24.41
N ALA A 23 -9.24 0.12 -25.00
CA ALA A 23 -10.09 1.12 -24.32
C ALA A 23 -10.80 0.55 -23.08
N ILE A 24 -11.24 -0.71 -23.14
CA ILE A 24 -11.91 -1.38 -22.00
C ILE A 24 -10.87 -1.91 -20.99
N ALA A 25 -9.76 -2.47 -21.48
CA ALA A 25 -8.76 -3.11 -20.64
C ALA A 25 -7.97 -2.10 -19.77
N MET A 26 -7.66 -0.91 -20.31
CA MET A 26 -6.85 0.09 -19.60
C MET A 26 -7.42 0.52 -18.24
N PRO A 27 -8.69 0.97 -18.11
CA PRO A 27 -9.23 1.37 -16.80
C PRO A 27 -9.30 0.20 -15.81
N GLN A 28 -9.64 -1.01 -16.27
CA GLN A 28 -9.67 -2.21 -15.42
C GLN A 28 -8.28 -2.61 -14.92
N TYR A 29 -7.27 -2.48 -15.76
CA TYR A 29 -5.88 -2.76 -15.41
C TYR A 29 -5.39 -1.82 -14.31
N MET A 30 -5.66 -0.52 -14.42
CA MET A 30 -5.28 0.47 -13.39
C MET A 30 -5.94 0.19 -12.04
N SER A 31 -7.23 -0.20 -12.02
CA SER A 31 -7.91 -0.58 -10.78
C SER A 31 -7.30 -1.83 -10.14
N THR A 32 -6.94 -2.84 -10.95
CA THR A 32 -6.30 -4.06 -10.46
C THR A 32 -4.92 -3.80 -9.88
N LEU A 33 -4.13 -2.94 -10.52
CA LEU A 33 -2.83 -2.51 -9.98
C LEU A 33 -2.97 -1.79 -8.63
N GLU A 34 -3.93 -0.88 -8.49
CA GLU A 34 -4.16 -0.19 -7.22
C GLU A 34 -4.60 -1.16 -6.12
N LYS A 35 -5.46 -2.15 -6.45
CA LYS A 35 -5.84 -3.21 -5.51
C LYS A 35 -4.63 -4.02 -5.06
N ALA A 36 -3.77 -4.44 -5.98
CA ALA A 36 -2.53 -5.17 -5.66
C ALA A 36 -1.63 -4.36 -4.72
N ARG A 37 -1.41 -3.08 -5.03
CA ARG A 37 -0.64 -2.14 -4.20
C ARG A 37 -1.25 -1.94 -2.81
N SER A 38 -2.58 -1.87 -2.71
CA SER A 38 -3.26 -1.79 -1.41
C SER A 38 -3.13 -3.08 -0.60
N GLY A 39 -3.03 -4.23 -1.27
CA GLY A 39 -2.76 -5.52 -0.64
C GLY A 39 -1.34 -5.60 -0.10
N GLU A 40 -0.36 -5.08 -0.84
CA GLU A 40 1.02 -4.94 -0.39
C GLU A 40 1.12 -4.05 0.86
N ALA A 41 0.42 -2.90 0.86
CA ALA A 41 0.38 -2.03 2.03
C ALA A 41 -0.20 -2.72 3.27
N MET A 42 -1.20 -3.58 3.09
CA MET A 42 -1.75 -4.37 4.17
C MET A 42 -0.74 -5.37 4.76
N THR A 43 0.01 -6.04 3.87
CA THR A 43 1.08 -6.97 4.27
C THR A 43 2.20 -6.25 5.04
N ASN A 44 2.58 -5.06 4.58
CA ASN A 44 3.61 -4.26 5.24
C ASN A 44 3.14 -3.78 6.63
N ILE A 45 1.89 -3.32 6.76
CA ILE A 45 1.29 -3.01 8.08
C ILE A 45 1.35 -4.23 9.01
N GLY A 46 1.03 -5.43 8.50
CA GLY A 46 1.13 -6.67 9.27
C GLY A 46 2.55 -6.96 9.76
N THR A 47 3.55 -6.73 8.90
CA THR A 47 4.97 -6.93 9.24
C THR A 47 5.45 -5.91 10.28
N ILE A 48 5.10 -4.63 10.11
CA ILE A 48 5.40 -3.56 11.07
C ILE A 48 4.77 -3.89 12.42
N ARG A 49 3.50 -4.31 12.44
CA ARG A 49 2.78 -4.73 13.65
C ARG A 49 3.53 -5.82 14.41
N THR A 50 3.85 -6.93 13.75
CA THR A 50 4.56 -8.04 14.40
C THR A 50 5.91 -7.59 14.99
N SER A 51 6.58 -6.65 14.30
CA SER A 51 7.87 -6.12 14.74
C SER A 51 7.74 -5.16 15.92
N LEU A 52 6.72 -4.30 15.92
CA LEU A 52 6.36 -3.45 17.06
C LEU A 52 5.95 -4.30 18.27
N ASP A 53 5.22 -5.39 18.05
CA ASP A 53 4.85 -6.34 19.10
C ASP A 53 6.09 -6.97 19.72
N ARG A 54 7.05 -7.44 18.91
CA ARG A 54 8.34 -7.96 19.37
C ARG A 54 9.12 -6.92 20.17
N TYR A 55 9.28 -5.72 19.63
CA TYR A 55 10.01 -4.63 20.29
C TYR A 55 9.38 -4.26 21.64
N TRP A 56 8.05 -4.21 21.72
CA TRP A 56 7.34 -3.96 22.97
C TRP A 56 7.62 -5.04 24.03
N TYR A 57 7.68 -6.32 23.66
CA TYR A 57 8.01 -7.39 24.63
C TYR A 57 9.45 -7.29 25.17
N GLU A 58 10.37 -6.69 24.42
CA GLU A 58 11.77 -6.53 24.83
C GLU A 58 12.01 -5.25 25.63
N LYS A 59 11.36 -4.15 25.25
CA LYS A 59 11.65 -2.80 25.78
C LYS A 59 10.53 -2.22 26.64
N LEU A 60 9.34 -2.83 26.62
CA LEU A 60 8.12 -2.30 27.24
C LEU A 60 7.79 -0.86 26.81
N ALA A 61 8.20 -0.51 25.58
CA ALA A 61 8.03 0.80 24.97
C ALA A 61 7.96 0.64 23.45
N LEU A 62 7.42 1.63 22.75
CA LEU A 62 7.50 1.74 21.29
C LEU A 62 8.79 2.49 20.90
N PRO A 63 9.29 2.30 19.67
CA PRO A 63 10.36 3.15 19.16
C PRO A 63 9.94 4.62 19.11
N SER A 64 10.86 5.51 19.44
CA SER A 64 10.65 6.95 19.23
C SER A 64 10.75 7.32 17.74
N ASN A 65 10.12 8.42 17.35
CA ASN A 65 10.33 9.09 16.05
C ASN A 65 10.10 8.23 14.81
N ASN A 66 9.21 7.23 14.86
CA ASN A 66 8.95 6.37 13.71
C ASN A 66 10.19 5.63 13.18
N ASP A 67 11.14 5.33 14.08
CA ASP A 67 12.37 4.66 13.70
C ASP A 67 12.12 3.18 13.39
N PHE A 68 12.20 2.83 12.10
CA PHE A 68 12.07 1.45 11.62
C PHE A 68 13.38 0.66 11.76
N SER A 69 14.53 1.33 11.95
CA SER A 69 15.84 0.65 12.02
C SER A 69 15.98 -0.22 13.27
N VAL A 70 15.27 0.13 14.34
CA VAL A 70 15.27 -0.63 15.61
C VAL A 70 14.28 -1.78 15.63
N LEU A 71 13.45 -1.92 14.59
CA LEU A 71 12.41 -2.94 14.51
C LEU A 71 12.87 -4.25 13.87
N ASP A 72 14.16 -4.35 13.48
CA ASP A 72 14.73 -5.52 12.80
C ASP A 72 13.85 -5.95 11.60
N ILE A 73 13.45 -4.94 10.83
CA ILE A 73 12.79 -5.06 9.53
C ILE A 73 13.45 -4.08 8.57
N ALA A 74 13.37 -4.38 7.28
CA ALA A 74 13.68 -3.39 6.26
C ALA A 74 12.69 -2.23 6.38
N ASP A 75 13.18 -0.99 6.33
CA ASP A 75 12.31 0.18 6.35
C ASP A 75 11.43 0.18 5.09
N PRO A 76 10.09 0.00 5.21
CA PRO A 76 9.20 0.01 4.06
C PRO A 76 9.12 1.39 3.40
N ASN A 77 9.62 2.42 4.07
CA ASN A 77 9.75 3.76 3.54
C ASN A 77 11.07 3.98 2.80
N ASP A 78 12.11 3.16 2.98
CA ASP A 78 13.40 3.36 2.29
C ASP A 78 13.39 2.80 0.87
N GLN A 79 12.45 3.27 0.04
CA GLN A 79 12.26 2.84 -1.34
C GLN A 79 12.20 4.06 -2.27
N ASN A 80 12.94 3.97 -3.38
CA ASN A 80 12.84 4.93 -4.48
C ASN A 80 11.46 4.83 -5.12
N GLN A 81 10.80 5.97 -5.34
CA GLN A 81 9.46 6.04 -5.94
C GLN A 81 8.35 5.33 -5.12
N ARG A 82 8.42 5.38 -3.79
CA ARG A 82 7.41 4.77 -2.91
C ARG A 82 6.02 5.32 -3.20
N MET A 83 5.03 4.43 -3.19
CA MET A 83 3.61 4.78 -3.35
C MET A 83 2.86 4.77 -2.02
N TRP A 84 3.50 4.26 -0.97
CA TRP A 84 2.97 4.22 0.37
C TRP A 84 4.00 4.77 1.35
N ASN A 85 3.55 5.59 2.30
CA ASN A 85 4.30 5.93 3.50
C ASN A 85 3.74 5.16 4.68
N TYR A 86 4.58 4.68 5.57
CA TYR A 86 4.16 4.01 6.79
C TYR A 86 4.66 4.78 8.00
N TYR A 87 3.81 4.92 8.99
CA TYR A 87 4.17 5.46 10.29
C TYR A 87 3.33 4.76 11.35
N PHE A 88 3.82 4.79 12.58
CA PHE A 88 3.14 4.30 13.75
C PHE A 88 3.09 5.40 14.83
N THR A 89 2.02 5.42 15.59
CA THR A 89 1.81 6.40 16.65
C THR A 89 1.48 5.65 17.91
N ASP A 90 2.10 6.06 19.02
CA ASP A 90 1.74 5.56 20.33
C ASP A 90 0.30 5.96 20.66
N GLY A 91 -0.50 5.00 21.11
CA GLY A 91 -1.88 5.21 21.54
C GLY A 91 -2.06 5.08 23.06
N GLY A 92 -0.98 4.83 23.79
CA GLY A 92 -1.00 4.55 25.23
C GLY A 92 -0.46 5.73 26.05
N THR A 93 -1.18 6.09 27.10
CA THR A 93 -0.65 6.92 28.20
C THR A 93 -0.16 6.07 29.38
N ASP A 94 -0.48 4.77 29.38
CA ASP A 94 -0.18 3.83 30.46
C ASP A 94 0.80 2.73 30.00
N ALA A 95 1.94 2.62 30.69
CA ALA A 95 3.03 1.67 30.38
C ALA A 95 2.64 0.18 30.44
N THR A 96 1.44 -0.14 30.94
CA THR A 96 0.94 -1.51 31.13
C THR A 96 0.08 -2.02 29.97
N THR A 97 -0.42 -1.13 29.11
CA THR A 97 -1.30 -1.52 28.00
C THR A 97 -0.65 -1.14 26.66
N ARG A 98 -0.45 -2.14 25.80
CA ARG A 98 0.06 -1.92 24.45
C ARG A 98 -1.03 -1.33 23.58
N LYS A 99 -0.90 -0.04 23.27
CA LYS A 99 -1.79 0.68 22.36
C LYS A 99 -0.94 1.40 21.33
N TYR A 100 -1.14 1.10 20.06
CA TYR A 100 -0.46 1.80 18.98
C TYR A 100 -1.30 1.75 17.73
N THR A 101 -1.11 2.74 16.88
CA THR A 101 -1.75 2.80 15.56
C THR A 101 -0.66 2.76 14.51
N VAL A 102 -0.74 1.83 13.56
CA VAL A 102 0.08 1.82 12.35
C VAL A 102 -0.78 2.35 11.21
N THR A 103 -0.28 3.28 10.44
CA THR A 103 -1.02 3.83 9.31
C THR A 103 -0.14 3.85 8.06
N ALA A 104 -0.77 3.55 6.93
CA ALA A 104 -0.21 3.71 5.61
C ALA A 104 -0.93 4.82 4.83
N TYR A 105 -0.15 5.73 4.26
CA TYR A 105 -0.58 6.84 3.40
C TYR A 105 -0.29 6.53 1.94
N ARG A 106 -1.26 6.69 1.06
CA ARG A 106 -1.08 6.47 -0.38
C ARG A 106 -0.60 7.74 -1.06
N TYR A 107 0.57 7.73 -1.67
CA TYR A 107 1.09 8.83 -2.49
C TYR A 107 0.54 8.79 -3.94
N LYS A 108 0.15 9.94 -4.52
CA LYS A 108 -0.25 10.02 -5.94
C LYS A 108 0.94 9.76 -6.86
N ASN A 109 2.08 10.27 -6.42
CA ASN A 109 3.43 10.22 -6.96
C ASN A 109 4.36 10.31 -5.75
N ALA A 110 5.60 9.82 -5.83
CA ALA A 110 6.58 9.65 -4.73
C ALA A 110 6.87 10.86 -3.80
N THR A 111 6.21 11.99 -4.03
CA THR A 111 6.40 13.27 -3.36
C THR A 111 5.07 13.97 -2.99
N GLU A 112 3.89 13.45 -3.38
CA GLU A 112 2.58 14.12 -3.20
C GLU A 112 1.56 13.23 -2.47
N ASP A 113 1.22 13.58 -1.22
CA ASP A 113 0.24 12.87 -0.39
C ASP A 113 -1.13 12.85 -1.07
N THR A 114 -1.65 11.66 -1.40
CA THR A 114 -3.09 11.49 -1.62
C THR A 114 -3.74 10.89 -0.38
N ASN A 115 -4.85 11.46 0.05
CA ASN A 115 -5.47 11.15 1.34
C ASN A 115 -6.25 9.81 1.35
N THR A 116 -5.65 8.73 0.86
CA THR A 116 -6.15 7.36 1.07
C THR A 116 -5.35 6.71 2.18
N TYR A 117 -6.04 6.32 3.25
CA TYR A 117 -5.46 5.84 4.49
C TYR A 117 -5.83 4.38 4.72
N VAL A 118 -4.85 3.56 5.06
CA VAL A 118 -5.09 2.24 5.66
C VAL A 118 -4.54 2.30 7.08
N ILE A 119 -5.42 2.19 8.06
CA ILE A 119 -5.09 2.34 9.47
C ILE A 119 -5.30 1.00 10.15
N TRP A 120 -4.35 0.60 10.97
CA TRP A 120 -4.53 -0.47 11.93
C TRP A 120 -4.30 0.09 13.33
N THR A 121 -5.26 -0.13 14.21
CA THR A 121 -5.19 0.37 15.59
C THR A 121 -5.28 -0.80 16.55
N GLN A 122 -4.26 -0.95 17.41
CA GLN A 122 -4.30 -1.79 18.59
C GLN A 122 -4.91 -0.98 19.74
N THR A 123 -6.00 -1.48 20.32
CA THR A 123 -6.64 -0.81 21.46
C THR A 123 -6.18 -1.38 22.79
N ASP A 124 -5.82 -2.66 22.85
CA ASP A 124 -5.34 -3.38 24.05
C ASP A 124 -4.45 -4.56 23.62
N ASN A 125 -3.80 -5.29 24.53
CA ASN A 125 -2.78 -6.32 24.21
C ASN A 125 -3.21 -7.43 23.22
N ASN A 126 -4.51 -7.70 23.03
CA ASN A 126 -5.01 -8.81 22.21
C ASN A 126 -5.82 -8.40 20.97
N THR A 127 -6.16 -7.12 20.79
CA THR A 127 -7.17 -6.72 19.80
C THR A 127 -6.70 -5.53 18.98
N GLY A 128 -6.77 -5.68 17.65
CA GLY A 128 -6.57 -4.55 16.75
C GLY A 128 -7.38 -4.71 15.46
N ALA A 129 -7.99 -3.62 15.05
CA ALA A 129 -8.85 -3.57 13.86
C ALA A 129 -8.10 -2.91 12.70
N ILE A 130 -8.20 -3.51 11.52
CA ILE A 130 -7.78 -2.88 10.26
C ILE A 130 -8.98 -2.08 9.74
N THR A 131 -8.82 -0.78 9.64
CA THR A 131 -9.80 0.14 9.05
C THR A 131 -9.20 0.77 7.81
N LYS A 132 -9.86 0.58 6.66
CA LYS A 132 -9.55 1.38 5.46
C LYS A 132 -10.37 2.66 5.57
N SER A 133 -9.69 3.80 5.69
CA SER A 133 -10.33 5.12 5.63
C SER A 133 -10.04 5.71 4.25
N SER A 134 -11.01 5.59 3.34
CA SER A 134 -10.95 6.26 2.05
C SER A 134 -11.47 7.69 2.21
N ASN A 135 -10.63 8.62 2.68
CA ASN A 135 -10.90 10.05 2.49
C ASN A 135 -10.59 10.41 1.03
N ILE A 136 -11.41 9.89 0.11
CA ILE A 136 -11.56 10.46 -1.23
C ILE A 136 -12.61 11.55 -1.08
N GLY A 137 -12.22 12.69 -0.52
CA GLY A 137 -13.11 13.81 -0.27
C GLY A 137 -12.57 15.09 -0.87
N GLY A 138 -13.20 15.54 -1.96
CA GLY A 138 -13.07 16.89 -2.52
C GLY A 138 -12.11 17.02 -3.69
#